data_AF-A0A9W7ZHU7-F1
#
_entry.id   AF-A0A9W7ZHU7-F1
#
_cell.length_a   1.000
_cell.length_b   1.000
_cell.length_c   1.000
_cell.angle_alpha   90.00
_cell.angle_beta   90.00
_cell.angle_gamma   90.00
#
_symmetry.space_group_name_H-M   'P 1'
#
loop_
_entity.id
_entity.type
_entity.pdbx_description
1 polymer ?
#
loop_
_entity_poly.entity_id
_entity_poly.type
_entity_poly.pdbx_seq_one_letter_code
_entity_poly.pdbx_strand_id
1 'polypeptide(L)'
;MHNNASIREDEAVRRTTWILRQLYAREHGWFKSRTPEQVSLLTQQGQLTLSEQLHYGEIAFLLLRLKPCTIIDFAGDRKQLENYIGQVIAPSLRDLNAVGALSLPRNCTGSTGACYPRPFNLVCARISGALKSPQVDSWTGAYVVYDEKWNESADWVKDHLLNSNKTFIAEDELAKGLDYPGSIPKTPEDMHSIVPVSYLGRMKSESGEWLSDRWECLTSFVVLQKELPQTALHRIRYQAVKMFGIEMQVNMDTSMIDEFPAAAST
;
A
#
# COMPACT_ATOMS: atom_id res chain seq x y z
N MET A 1 26.38 -26.13 13.68
CA MET A 1 26.92 -24.90 13.06
C MET A 1 26.20 -24.70 11.74
N HIS A 2 25.14 -23.88 11.71
CA HIS A 2 24.47 -23.52 10.46
C HIS A 2 25.18 -22.30 9.87
N ASN A 3 25.94 -22.52 8.79
CA ASN A 3 26.37 -21.47 7.89
C ASN A 3 25.11 -20.88 7.23
N ASN A 4 24.49 -19.88 7.85
CA ASN A 4 23.53 -19.03 7.14
C ASN A 4 24.34 -18.16 6.18
N ALA A 5 24.61 -18.69 4.99
CA ALA A 5 25.20 -17.94 3.91
C ALA A 5 24.25 -16.82 3.55
N SER A 6 24.62 -15.60 3.93
CA SER A 6 23.92 -14.39 3.54
C SER A 6 23.89 -14.26 2.01
N ILE A 7 22.75 -13.85 1.45
CA ILE A 7 22.65 -13.64 0.01
C ILE A 7 23.24 -12.29 -0.39
N ARG A 8 23.81 -12.22 -1.60
CA ARG A 8 24.31 -10.98 -2.19
C ARG A 8 23.15 -10.01 -2.50
N GLU A 9 23.46 -8.73 -2.63
CA GLU A 9 22.43 -7.70 -2.83
C GLU A 9 21.63 -7.88 -4.13
N ASP A 10 22.31 -8.16 -5.23
CA ASP A 10 21.72 -8.45 -6.54
C ASP A 10 20.79 -9.66 -6.49
N GLU A 11 21.20 -10.71 -5.78
CA GLU A 11 20.39 -11.90 -5.56
C GLU A 11 19.16 -11.62 -4.69
N ALA A 12 19.29 -10.79 -3.64
CA ALA A 12 18.16 -10.37 -2.81
C ALA A 12 17.13 -9.54 -3.60
N VAL A 13 17.59 -8.63 -4.46
CA VAL A 13 16.70 -7.85 -5.36
C VAL A 13 16.02 -8.79 -6.36
N ARG A 14 16.76 -9.70 -6.98
CA ARG A 14 16.22 -10.65 -7.97
C ARG A 14 15.16 -11.56 -7.38
N ARG A 15 15.43 -12.17 -6.21
CA ARG A 15 14.47 -13.05 -5.52
C ARG A 15 13.22 -12.31 -5.09
N THR A 16 13.35 -11.14 -4.48
CA THR A 16 12.20 -10.34 -4.07
C THR A 16 11.38 -9.87 -5.26
N THR A 17 12.03 -9.45 -6.34
CA THR A 17 11.35 -9.11 -7.60
C THR A 17 10.55 -10.31 -8.13
N TRP A 18 11.14 -11.51 -8.13
CA TRP A 18 10.43 -12.72 -8.53
C TRP A 18 9.20 -13.00 -7.64
N ILE A 19 9.33 -12.86 -6.32
CA ILE A 19 8.21 -13.09 -5.40
C ILE A 19 7.11 -12.04 -5.59
N LEU A 20 7.46 -10.76 -5.82
CA LEU A 20 6.48 -9.71 -6.13
C LEU A 20 5.71 -10.01 -7.43
N ARG A 21 6.34 -10.61 -8.44
CA ARG A 21 5.64 -11.11 -9.64
C ARG A 21 4.69 -12.26 -9.32
N GLN A 22 5.08 -13.15 -8.41
CA GLN A 22 4.18 -14.22 -7.96
C GLN A 22 3.00 -13.66 -7.16
N LEU A 23 3.22 -12.65 -6.32
CA LEU A 23 2.15 -11.94 -5.64
C LEU A 23 1.19 -11.32 -6.65
N TYR A 24 1.69 -10.54 -7.60
CA TYR A 24 0.91 -9.99 -8.71
C TYR A 24 0.04 -11.06 -9.40
N ALA A 25 0.65 -12.18 -9.79
CA ALA A 25 -0.06 -13.26 -10.48
C ALA A 25 -1.13 -13.92 -9.58
N ARG A 26 -0.83 -14.11 -8.29
CA ARG A 26 -1.79 -14.64 -7.29
C ARG A 26 -2.97 -13.71 -7.11
N GLU A 27 -2.74 -12.41 -7.03
CA GLU A 27 -3.81 -11.42 -6.90
C GLU A 27 -4.75 -11.44 -8.12
N HIS A 28 -4.18 -11.34 -9.32
CA HIS A 28 -4.97 -11.41 -10.55
C HIS A 28 -5.70 -12.74 -10.70
N GLY A 29 -5.04 -13.86 -10.39
CA GLY A 29 -5.67 -15.18 -10.42
C GLY A 29 -6.84 -15.26 -9.43
N TRP A 30 -6.67 -14.71 -8.23
CA TRP A 30 -7.72 -14.68 -7.21
C TRP A 30 -8.91 -13.82 -7.67
N PHE A 31 -8.68 -12.60 -8.17
CA PHE A 31 -9.75 -11.74 -8.69
C PHE A 31 -10.48 -12.37 -9.87
N LYS A 32 -9.77 -12.99 -10.81
CA LYS A 32 -10.38 -13.69 -11.96
C LYS A 32 -11.23 -14.90 -11.56
N SER A 33 -10.98 -15.48 -10.39
CA SER A 33 -11.76 -16.61 -9.87
C SER A 33 -13.06 -16.19 -9.17
N ARG A 34 -13.32 -14.89 -9.00
CA ARG A 34 -14.52 -14.38 -8.34
C ARG A 34 -15.72 -14.41 -9.28
N THR A 35 -16.89 -14.69 -8.70
CA THR A 35 -18.19 -14.53 -9.37
C THR A 35 -18.49 -13.04 -9.60
N PRO A 36 -19.36 -12.68 -10.56
CA PRO A 36 -19.77 -11.29 -10.78
C PRO A 36 -20.31 -10.60 -9.51
N GLU A 37 -21.05 -11.32 -8.68
CA GLU A 37 -21.60 -10.82 -7.42
C GLU A 37 -20.49 -10.50 -6.42
N GLN A 38 -19.50 -11.39 -6.31
CA GLN A 38 -18.33 -11.18 -5.46
C GLN A 38 -17.48 -10.01 -5.94
N VAL A 39 -17.27 -9.89 -7.25
CA VAL A 39 -16.56 -8.75 -7.86
C VAL A 39 -17.29 -7.46 -7.54
N SER A 40 -18.62 -7.42 -7.70
CA SER A 40 -19.44 -6.24 -7.37
C SER A 40 -19.27 -5.81 -5.91
N LEU A 41 -19.20 -6.76 -4.97
CA LEU A 41 -18.93 -6.43 -3.57
C LEU A 41 -17.52 -5.86 -3.36
N LEU A 42 -16.49 -6.48 -3.96
CA LEU A 42 -15.10 -6.03 -3.86
C LEU A 42 -14.88 -4.64 -4.45
N THR A 43 -15.61 -4.32 -5.52
CA THR A 43 -15.53 -3.04 -6.20
C THR A 43 -16.46 -1.98 -5.63
N GLN A 44 -17.10 -2.24 -4.48
CA GLN A 44 -18.10 -1.34 -3.88
C GLN A 44 -19.17 -0.93 -4.91
N GLN A 45 -19.75 -1.94 -5.57
CA GLN A 45 -20.75 -1.79 -6.63
C GLN A 45 -20.24 -0.99 -7.84
N GLY A 46 -18.94 -1.09 -8.13
CA GLY A 46 -18.28 -0.43 -9.26
C GLY A 46 -17.71 0.96 -8.95
N GLN A 47 -17.75 1.41 -7.69
CA GLN A 47 -17.07 2.64 -7.28
C GLN A 47 -15.54 2.52 -7.36
N LEU A 48 -15.01 1.30 -7.20
CA LEU A 48 -13.59 0.99 -7.34
C LEU A 48 -13.37 0.03 -8.51
N THR A 49 -12.21 0.13 -9.14
CA THR A 49 -11.74 -0.84 -10.12
C THR A 49 -11.03 -2.01 -9.42
N LEU A 50 -11.03 -3.19 -10.04
CA LEU A 50 -10.24 -4.31 -9.52
C LEU A 50 -8.73 -4.01 -9.49
N SER A 51 -8.25 -3.13 -10.38
CA SER A 51 -6.86 -2.67 -10.35
C SER A 51 -6.51 -1.85 -9.10
N GLU A 52 -7.50 -1.21 -8.47
CA GLU A 52 -7.32 -0.49 -7.20
C GLU A 52 -7.36 -1.41 -5.99
N GLN A 53 -7.62 -2.71 -6.19
CA GLN A 53 -7.62 -3.74 -5.14
C GLN A 53 -6.32 -4.55 -5.13
N LEU A 54 -5.34 -4.21 -5.99
CA LEU A 54 -4.05 -4.87 -6.05
C LEU A 54 -3.09 -4.29 -5.00
N HIS A 55 -2.43 -5.16 -4.24
CA HIS A 55 -1.58 -4.83 -3.10
C HIS A 55 -0.10 -5.09 -3.35
N TYR A 56 0.31 -5.66 -4.50
CA TYR A 56 1.73 -5.87 -4.78
C TYR A 56 2.56 -4.58 -4.72
N GLY A 57 1.99 -3.44 -5.12
CA GLY A 57 2.61 -2.11 -5.02
C GLY A 57 2.80 -1.68 -3.57
N GLU A 58 1.72 -1.75 -2.79
CA GLU A 58 1.71 -1.48 -1.34
C GLU A 58 2.76 -2.32 -0.60
N ILE A 59 2.85 -3.62 -0.88
CA ILE A 59 3.86 -4.51 -0.30
C ILE A 59 5.28 -4.15 -0.76
N ALA A 60 5.46 -3.75 -2.02
CA ALA A 60 6.75 -3.28 -2.51
C ALA A 60 7.22 -2.01 -1.77
N PHE A 61 6.30 -1.10 -1.44
CA PHE A 61 6.60 0.10 -0.65
C PHE A 61 7.03 -0.23 0.78
N LEU A 62 6.41 -1.23 1.43
CA LEU A 62 6.83 -1.72 2.76
C LEU A 62 8.26 -2.27 2.74
N LEU A 63 8.59 -3.08 1.73
CA LEU A 63 9.92 -3.68 1.58
C LEU A 63 11.02 -2.61 1.48
N LEU A 64 10.71 -1.48 0.84
CA LEU A 64 11.61 -0.34 0.67
C LEU A 64 11.64 0.63 1.88
N ARG A 65 10.84 0.39 2.94
CA ARG A 65 10.60 1.33 4.06
C ARG A 65 10.10 2.70 3.60
N LEU A 66 9.20 2.71 2.63
CA LEU A 66 8.60 3.95 2.19
C LEU A 66 7.41 4.34 3.07
N LYS A 67 6.58 3.37 3.45
CA LYS A 67 5.44 3.55 4.35
C LYS A 67 5.48 2.58 5.52
N PRO A 68 5.05 2.97 6.73
CA PRO A 68 5.07 2.09 7.89
C PRO A 68 4.18 0.84 7.75
N CYS A 69 2.98 0.97 7.21
CA CYS A 69 2.06 -0.15 7.07
C CYS A 69 1.10 0.03 5.90
N THR A 70 0.41 -1.04 5.52
CA THR A 70 -0.73 -1.00 4.59
C THR A 70 -1.92 -1.70 5.23
N ILE A 71 -3.12 -1.20 4.99
CA ILE A 71 -4.37 -1.79 5.49
C ILE A 71 -5.10 -2.42 4.30
N ILE A 72 -5.50 -3.67 4.46
CA ILE A 72 -6.27 -4.45 3.50
C ILE A 72 -7.69 -4.58 4.05
N ASP A 73 -8.64 -3.95 3.37
CA ASP A 73 -10.06 -4.01 3.70
C ASP A 73 -10.92 -4.10 2.44
N PHE A 74 -11.95 -4.95 2.48
CA PHE A 74 -12.96 -5.12 1.43
C PHE A 74 -14.33 -4.67 1.95
N ALA A 75 -14.39 -3.45 2.52
CA ALA A 75 -15.61 -2.73 2.90
C ALA A 75 -16.70 -3.59 3.59
N GLY A 76 -16.27 -4.51 4.47
CA GLY A 76 -17.18 -5.37 5.25
C GLY A 76 -17.41 -6.78 4.73
N ASP A 77 -16.93 -7.16 3.53
CA ASP A 77 -16.90 -8.58 3.13
C ASP A 77 -15.72 -9.31 3.78
N ARG A 78 -15.89 -9.60 5.07
CA ARG A 78 -14.88 -10.25 5.90
C ARG A 78 -14.55 -11.66 5.42
N LYS A 79 -15.50 -12.36 4.78
CA LYS A 79 -15.27 -13.72 4.28
C LYS A 79 -14.37 -13.72 3.04
N GLN A 80 -14.62 -12.81 2.10
CA GLN A 80 -13.73 -12.64 0.95
C GLN A 80 -12.36 -12.13 1.37
N LEU A 81 -12.31 -11.20 2.33
CA LEU A 81 -11.04 -10.70 2.87
C LEU A 81 -10.23 -11.82 3.54
N GLU A 82 -10.82 -12.60 4.45
CA GLU A 82 -10.15 -13.74 5.08
C GLU A 82 -9.64 -14.76 4.05
N ASN A 83 -10.42 -15.02 3.00
CA ASN A 83 -10.01 -15.89 1.90
C ASN A 83 -8.82 -15.33 1.10
N TYR A 84 -8.86 -14.04 0.76
CA TYR A 84 -7.78 -13.34 0.06
C TYR A 84 -6.49 -13.32 0.90
N ILE A 85 -6.59 -13.03 2.19
CA ILE A 85 -5.43 -13.09 3.10
C ILE A 85 -4.82 -14.49 3.12
N GLY A 86 -5.64 -15.54 3.25
CA GLY A 86 -5.16 -16.92 3.32
C GLY A 86 -4.57 -17.45 2.02
N GLN A 87 -5.12 -17.09 0.86
CA GLN A 87 -4.73 -17.63 -0.44
C GLN A 87 -3.67 -16.79 -1.17
N VAL A 88 -3.60 -15.48 -0.90
CA VAL A 88 -2.77 -14.54 -1.65
C VAL A 88 -1.70 -13.93 -0.75
N ILE A 89 -2.10 -13.20 0.30
CA ILE A 89 -1.16 -12.41 1.11
C ILE A 89 -0.25 -13.31 1.95
N ALA A 90 -0.81 -14.17 2.80
CA ALA A 90 -0.04 -15.03 3.71
C ALA A 90 1.04 -15.88 3.02
N PRO A 91 0.76 -16.61 1.92
CA PRO A 91 1.81 -17.36 1.23
C PRO A 91 2.88 -16.45 0.62
N SER A 92 2.52 -15.25 0.15
CA SER A 92 3.46 -14.29 -0.42
C SER A 92 4.37 -13.67 0.63
N LEU A 93 3.83 -13.35 1.82
CA LEU A 93 4.64 -12.88 2.94
C LEU A 93 5.61 -13.94 3.44
N ARG A 94 5.20 -15.22 3.48
CA ARG A 94 6.10 -16.33 3.83
C ARG A 94 7.29 -16.41 2.86
N ASP A 95 7.02 -16.33 1.56
CA ASP A 95 8.07 -16.38 0.53
C ASP A 95 9.00 -15.16 0.66
N LEU A 96 8.46 -13.96 0.86
CA LEU A 96 9.23 -12.73 1.09
C LEU A 96 10.09 -12.83 2.35
N ASN A 97 9.52 -13.25 3.48
CA ASN A 97 10.23 -13.36 4.76
C ASN A 97 11.38 -14.36 4.70
N ALA A 98 11.30 -15.38 3.86
CA ALA A 98 12.44 -16.28 3.60
C ALA A 98 13.63 -15.53 2.97
N VAL A 99 13.39 -14.53 2.12
CA VAL A 99 14.44 -13.63 1.59
C VAL A 99 14.90 -12.64 2.65
N GLY A 100 13.97 -12.07 3.42
CA GLY A 100 14.26 -11.15 4.52
C GLY A 100 15.17 -11.75 5.59
N ALA A 101 15.00 -13.04 5.90
CA ALA A 101 15.83 -13.77 6.86
C ALA A 101 17.28 -14.01 6.38
N LEU A 102 17.52 -13.98 5.06
CA LEU A 102 18.84 -14.20 4.45
C LEU A 102 19.58 -12.90 4.09
N SER A 103 18.89 -11.76 4.14
CA SER A 103 19.41 -10.47 3.73
C SER A 103 20.38 -9.90 4.77
N LEU A 104 21.51 -9.34 4.32
CA LEU A 104 22.46 -8.70 5.22
C LEU A 104 21.90 -7.41 5.80
N PRO A 105 22.20 -7.08 7.08
CA PRO A 105 21.94 -5.77 7.64
C PRO A 105 22.65 -4.70 6.81
N ARG A 106 21.87 -3.90 6.08
CA ARG A 106 22.37 -2.66 5.49
C ARG A 106 22.14 -1.55 6.51
N ASN A 107 23.18 -0.77 6.78
CA ASN A 107 23.06 0.36 7.70
C ASN A 107 22.31 1.49 6.98
N CYS A 108 20.99 1.51 7.12
CA CYS A 108 20.11 2.50 6.52
C CYS A 108 19.73 3.64 7.49
N THR A 109 20.46 3.76 8.61
CA THR A 109 20.23 4.84 9.58
C THR A 109 20.50 6.19 8.92
N GLY A 110 19.45 6.97 8.69
CA GLY A 110 19.55 8.35 8.20
C GLY A 110 19.21 8.59 6.72
N SER A 111 18.88 7.57 5.93
CA SER A 111 18.44 7.80 4.55
C SER A 111 16.94 8.12 4.49
N THR A 112 16.57 9.29 3.97
CA THR A 112 15.18 9.65 3.62
C THR A 112 14.65 8.91 2.39
N GLY A 113 15.46 8.01 1.81
CA GLY A 113 15.14 7.22 0.62
C GLY A 113 14.94 5.74 0.92
N ALA A 114 14.59 4.99 -0.12
CA ALA A 114 14.37 3.55 -0.01
C ALA A 114 15.59 2.80 0.54
N CYS A 115 15.34 1.91 1.50
CA CYS A 115 16.34 1.05 2.11
C CYS A 115 16.09 -0.41 1.69
N TYR A 116 16.88 -0.91 0.75
CA TYR A 116 16.87 -2.32 0.33
C TYR A 116 18.21 -2.68 -0.36
N PRO A 117 18.71 -3.93 -0.27
CA PRO A 117 18.22 -5.02 0.57
C PRO A 117 18.49 -4.78 2.05
N ARG A 118 17.71 -5.45 2.89
CA ARG A 118 17.78 -5.37 4.35
C ARG A 118 17.07 -6.57 4.97
N PRO A 119 17.32 -6.89 6.25
CA PRO A 119 16.46 -7.79 6.99
C PRO A 119 15.06 -7.18 7.15
N PHE A 120 14.04 -8.01 7.03
CA PHE A 120 12.65 -7.66 7.27
C PHE A 120 11.87 -8.89 7.75
N ASN A 121 10.74 -8.65 8.42
CA ASN A 121 9.74 -9.66 8.74
C ASN A 121 8.35 -9.04 8.58
N LEU A 122 7.74 -9.25 7.42
CA LEU A 122 6.40 -8.76 7.14
C LEU A 122 5.37 -9.61 7.88
N VAL A 123 4.54 -8.95 8.68
CA VAL A 123 3.47 -9.54 9.47
C VAL A 123 2.13 -9.03 8.95
N CYS A 124 1.18 -9.94 8.73
CA CYS A 124 -0.21 -9.61 8.45
C CYS A 124 -1.04 -9.94 9.69
N ALA A 125 -1.62 -8.91 10.32
CA ALA A 125 -2.38 -9.04 11.56
C ALA A 125 -3.79 -8.50 11.38
N ARG A 126 -4.76 -9.17 11.98
CA ARG A 126 -6.17 -8.72 11.98
C ARG A 126 -6.33 -7.60 13.00
N ILE A 127 -6.95 -6.50 12.59
CA ILE A 127 -7.37 -5.41 13.47
C ILE A 127 -8.55 -5.90 14.31
N SER A 128 -8.34 -5.97 15.63
CA SER A 128 -9.34 -6.36 16.62
C SER A 128 -9.81 -5.16 17.43
N GLY A 129 -11.05 -5.19 17.90
CA GLY A 129 -11.64 -4.08 18.68
C GLY A 129 -12.35 -3.06 17.78
N ALA A 130 -13.09 -2.14 18.41
CA ALA A 130 -13.99 -1.20 17.73
C ALA A 130 -13.25 0.07 17.25
N LEU A 131 -12.17 -0.10 16.49
CA LEU A 131 -11.36 1.00 15.95
C LEU A 131 -12.08 1.70 14.79
N LYS A 132 -12.07 3.04 14.80
CA LYS A 132 -12.65 3.91 13.76
C LYS A 132 -11.67 4.99 13.32
N SER A 133 -11.91 5.61 12.18
CA SER A 133 -11.24 6.83 11.72
C SER A 133 -12.26 7.80 11.10
N PRO A 134 -11.88 9.05 10.76
CA PRO A 134 -12.82 10.04 10.23
C PRO A 134 -13.63 9.59 9.00
N GLN A 135 -13.07 8.75 8.12
CA GLN A 135 -13.75 8.25 6.91
C GLN A 135 -14.18 6.79 6.99
N VAL A 136 -13.83 6.06 8.06
CA VAL A 136 -14.14 4.64 8.18
C VAL A 136 -14.76 4.34 9.54
N ASP A 137 -16.04 3.97 9.49
CA ASP A 137 -16.87 3.72 10.67
C ASP A 137 -16.44 2.51 11.50
N SER A 138 -15.70 1.57 10.91
CA SER A 138 -15.14 0.42 11.62
C SER A 138 -14.05 -0.28 10.82
N TRP A 139 -12.82 -0.21 11.33
CA TRP A 139 -11.68 -1.02 10.89
C TRP A 139 -11.71 -2.46 11.43
N THR A 140 -12.65 -2.78 12.32
CA THR A 140 -12.77 -4.11 12.93
C THR A 140 -12.80 -5.21 11.87
N GLY A 141 -11.85 -6.13 11.94
CA GLY A 141 -11.74 -7.26 11.02
C GLY A 141 -11.02 -6.96 9.70
N ALA A 142 -10.56 -5.73 9.48
CA ALA A 142 -9.57 -5.44 8.45
C ALA A 142 -8.21 -6.06 8.83
N TYR A 143 -7.27 -6.10 7.89
CA TYR A 143 -5.92 -6.60 8.13
C TYR A 143 -4.91 -5.48 7.92
N VAL A 144 -3.89 -5.43 8.76
CA VAL A 144 -2.72 -4.57 8.56
C VAL A 144 -1.51 -5.44 8.22
N VAL A 145 -0.77 -5.04 7.18
CA VAL A 145 0.54 -5.59 6.87
C VAL A 145 1.62 -4.57 7.22
N TYR A 146 2.62 -4.99 7.98
CA TYR A 146 3.70 -4.14 8.47
C TYR A 146 4.99 -4.94 8.64
N ASP A 147 6.11 -4.25 8.90
CA ASP A 147 7.41 -4.91 9.08
C ASP A 147 7.82 -4.91 10.56
N GLU A 148 7.81 -6.09 11.18
CA GLU A 148 8.16 -6.26 12.59
C GLU A 148 9.64 -5.96 12.89
N LYS A 149 10.52 -5.96 11.88
CA LYS A 149 11.94 -5.59 12.04
C LYS A 149 12.20 -4.09 11.90
N TRP A 150 11.19 -3.29 11.59
CA TRP A 150 11.30 -1.84 11.55
C TRP A 150 10.54 -1.26 12.74
N ASN A 151 11.27 -0.86 13.78
CA ASN A 151 10.67 -0.41 15.05
C ASN A 151 9.59 0.65 14.86
N GLU A 152 9.83 1.69 14.06
CA GLU A 152 8.84 2.73 13.79
C GLU A 152 7.53 2.16 13.20
N SER A 153 7.62 1.20 12.27
CA SER A 153 6.46 0.51 11.71
C SER A 153 5.76 -0.36 12.76
N ALA A 154 6.53 -1.20 13.47
CA ALA A 154 6.00 -2.14 14.44
C ALA A 154 5.34 -1.43 15.63
N ASP A 155 6.01 -0.43 16.20
CA ASP A 155 5.55 0.34 17.34
C ASP A 155 4.30 1.13 16.95
N TRP A 156 4.33 1.84 15.80
CA TRP A 156 3.18 2.59 15.33
C TRP A 156 1.96 1.69 15.14
N VAL A 157 2.10 0.56 14.43
CA VAL A 157 0.97 -0.35 14.17
C VAL A 157 0.42 -0.97 15.45
N LYS A 158 1.30 -1.37 16.39
CA LYS A 158 0.88 -1.94 17.66
C LYS A 158 0.12 -0.94 18.51
N ASP A 159 0.59 0.31 18.57
CA ASP A 159 -0.03 1.36 19.38
C ASP A 159 -1.33 1.89 18.76
N HIS A 160 -1.42 1.94 17.42
CA HIS A 160 -2.50 2.63 16.72
C HIS A 160 -3.57 1.70 16.15
N LEU A 161 -3.20 0.55 15.59
CA LEU A 161 -4.11 -0.33 14.87
C LEU A 161 -4.40 -1.65 15.59
N LEU A 162 -3.44 -2.19 16.33
CA LEU A 162 -3.58 -3.48 17.04
C LEU A 162 -3.84 -3.32 18.55
N ASN A 163 -3.84 -2.09 19.06
CA ASN A 163 -4.18 -1.81 20.45
C ASN A 163 -5.71 -1.86 20.65
N SER A 164 -6.20 -2.91 21.30
CA SER A 164 -7.64 -3.09 21.57
C SER A 164 -8.26 -1.98 22.44
N ASN A 165 -7.44 -1.20 23.15
CA ASN A 165 -7.91 -0.07 23.94
C ASN A 165 -8.10 1.21 23.11
N LYS A 166 -7.54 1.26 21.88
CA LYS A 166 -7.71 2.40 20.98
C LYS A 166 -8.97 2.19 20.15
N THR A 167 -9.93 3.11 20.28
CA THR A 167 -11.21 3.05 19.56
C THR A 167 -11.28 4.04 18.40
N PHE A 168 -10.30 4.94 18.28
CA PHE A 168 -10.27 5.97 17.25
C PHE A 168 -8.83 6.31 16.87
N ILE A 169 -8.57 6.48 15.58
CA ILE A 169 -7.32 7.01 15.04
C ILE A 169 -7.62 8.28 14.24
N ALA A 170 -6.90 9.36 14.55
CA ALA A 170 -7.07 10.62 13.84
C ALA A 170 -6.45 10.57 12.44
N GLU A 171 -6.89 11.46 11.56
CA GLU A 171 -6.44 11.49 10.17
C GLU A 171 -4.94 11.75 10.03
N ASP A 172 -4.40 12.67 10.81
CA ASP A 172 -2.96 13.00 10.80
C ASP A 172 -2.09 11.87 11.36
N GLU A 173 -2.64 11.06 12.27
CA GLU A 173 -2.00 9.82 12.70
C GLU A 173 -2.03 8.78 11.58
N LEU A 174 -3.19 8.57 10.94
CA LEU A 174 -3.36 7.61 9.86
C LEU A 174 -2.48 7.94 8.65
N ALA A 175 -2.36 9.23 8.30
CA ALA A 175 -1.45 9.75 7.28
C ALA A 175 0.01 9.38 7.53
N LYS A 176 0.45 9.34 8.79
CA LYS A 176 1.81 8.89 9.14
C LYS A 176 1.97 7.39 8.92
N GLY A 177 1.00 6.59 9.36
CA GLY A 177 1.07 5.12 9.25
C GLY A 177 0.93 4.59 7.83
N LEU A 178 0.11 5.25 7.01
CA LEU A 178 -0.11 4.90 5.60
C LEU A 178 0.77 5.69 4.63
N ASP A 179 1.48 6.70 5.14
CA ASP A 179 2.38 7.60 4.40
C ASP A 179 1.71 8.22 3.18
N TYR A 180 0.66 9.01 3.40
CA TYR A 180 0.12 9.89 2.37
C TYR A 180 0.28 11.36 2.78
N PRO A 181 0.65 12.25 1.84
CA PRO A 181 0.90 13.66 2.14
C PRO A 181 -0.37 14.52 2.14
N GLY A 182 -1.55 13.93 1.99
CA GLY A 182 -2.82 14.65 1.87
C GLY A 182 -3.52 14.89 3.20
N SER A 183 -4.41 15.87 3.20
CA SER A 183 -5.33 16.14 4.31
C SER A 183 -6.79 15.97 3.88
N ILE A 184 -7.64 15.46 4.79
CA ILE A 184 -9.09 15.55 4.61
C ILE A 184 -9.50 17.03 4.57
N PRO A 185 -10.30 17.46 3.58
CA PRO A 185 -10.85 18.81 3.51
C PRO A 185 -11.62 19.19 4.78
N LYS A 186 -11.37 20.38 5.33
CA LYS A 186 -12.03 20.85 6.56
C LYS A 186 -13.03 21.97 6.32
N THR A 187 -12.94 22.64 5.18
CA THR A 187 -13.82 23.73 4.79
C THR A 187 -14.42 23.50 3.40
N PRO A 188 -15.53 24.17 3.05
CA PRO A 188 -16.06 24.14 1.69
C PRO A 188 -15.02 24.56 0.64
N GLU A 189 -14.16 25.52 0.95
CA GLU A 189 -13.08 25.95 0.06
C GLU A 189 -12.04 24.85 -0.14
N ASP A 190 -11.70 24.10 0.91
CA ASP A 190 -10.81 22.93 0.76
C ASP A 190 -11.45 21.89 -0.18
N MET A 191 -12.79 21.69 -0.13
CA MET A 191 -13.50 20.75 -1.00
C MET A 191 -13.35 21.09 -2.49
N HIS A 192 -13.30 22.38 -2.83
CA HIS A 192 -13.08 22.86 -4.20
C HIS A 192 -11.62 22.75 -4.66
N SER A 193 -10.70 22.36 -3.76
CA SER A 193 -9.27 22.26 -4.04
C SER A 193 -8.76 20.82 -3.99
N ILE A 194 -9.64 19.82 -3.89
CA ILE A 194 -9.28 18.41 -3.85
C ILE A 194 -8.68 18.00 -5.20
N VAL A 195 -7.52 17.36 -5.14
CA VAL A 195 -6.85 16.73 -6.26
C VAL A 195 -6.67 15.24 -5.93
N PRO A 196 -7.37 14.33 -6.62
CA PRO A 196 -7.08 12.90 -6.55
C PRO A 196 -5.69 12.62 -7.12
N VAL A 197 -4.91 11.82 -6.40
CA VAL A 197 -3.57 11.40 -6.81
C VAL A 197 -3.50 9.88 -6.79
N SER A 198 -3.10 9.30 -7.92
CA SER A 198 -2.90 7.86 -8.04
C SER A 198 -1.49 7.57 -8.54
N TYR A 199 -0.78 6.71 -7.83
CA TYR A 199 0.48 6.16 -8.30
C TYR A 199 0.17 4.92 -9.09
N LEU A 200 0.48 4.97 -10.38
CA LEU A 200 0.18 3.91 -11.32
C LEU A 200 1.44 3.12 -11.61
N GLY A 201 1.32 1.80 -11.72
CA GLY A 201 2.43 0.90 -11.95
C GLY A 201 2.18 -0.13 -13.03
N ARG A 202 3.27 -0.63 -13.60
CA ARG A 202 3.30 -1.83 -14.42
C ARG A 202 4.58 -2.61 -14.13
N MET A 203 4.49 -3.93 -14.12
CA MET A 203 5.59 -4.81 -13.75
C MET A 203 6.10 -5.61 -14.96
N LYS A 204 7.42 -5.74 -15.08
CA LYS A 204 8.03 -6.62 -16.09
C LYS A 204 8.13 -8.06 -15.63
N SER A 205 7.94 -9.01 -16.54
CA SER A 205 8.27 -10.43 -16.40
C SER A 205 9.79 -10.66 -16.32
N GLU A 206 10.20 -11.92 -16.17
CA GLU A 206 11.61 -12.31 -16.26
C GLU A 206 12.20 -12.10 -17.67
N SER A 207 11.41 -12.27 -18.73
CA SER A 207 11.82 -12.00 -20.11
C SER A 207 11.96 -10.51 -20.43
N GLY A 208 11.53 -9.63 -19.51
CA GLY A 208 11.55 -8.18 -19.69
C GLY A 208 10.30 -7.60 -20.37
N GLU A 209 9.33 -8.45 -20.69
CA GLU A 209 8.01 -8.08 -21.23
C GLU A 209 7.11 -7.55 -20.12
N TRP A 210 6.10 -6.74 -20.46
CA TRP A 210 5.14 -6.25 -19.46
C TRP A 210 4.15 -7.35 -19.10
N LEU A 211 3.86 -7.50 -17.80
CA LEU A 211 2.84 -8.44 -17.31
C LEU A 211 1.41 -7.97 -17.64
N SER A 212 1.24 -6.67 -17.89
CA SER A 212 -0.01 -6.04 -18.28
C SER A 212 0.27 -4.86 -19.22
N ASP A 213 -0.59 -4.70 -20.22
CA ASP A 213 -0.58 -3.52 -21.10
C ASP A 213 -1.21 -2.29 -20.43
N ARG A 214 -1.83 -2.47 -19.25
CA ARG A 214 -2.51 -1.43 -18.50
C ARG A 214 -1.65 -0.98 -17.32
N TRP A 215 -1.80 0.29 -17.00
CA TRP A 215 -1.33 0.87 -15.75
C TRP A 215 -2.32 0.53 -14.65
N GLU A 216 -1.82 0.00 -13.54
CA GLU A 216 -2.61 -0.40 -12.38
C GLU A 216 -2.34 0.51 -11.20
N CYS A 217 -3.31 0.69 -10.32
CA CYS A 217 -3.11 1.52 -9.14
C CYS A 217 -2.22 0.80 -8.13
N LEU A 218 -1.10 1.42 -7.75
CA LEU A 218 -0.22 0.94 -6.68
C LEU A 218 -0.63 1.52 -5.33
N THR A 219 -1.12 2.76 -5.33
CA THR A 219 -1.65 3.48 -4.18
C THR A 219 -2.37 4.74 -4.66
N SER A 220 -3.40 5.18 -3.96
CA SER A 220 -4.11 6.43 -4.23
C SER A 220 -4.45 7.16 -2.94
N PHE A 221 -4.54 8.48 -3.04
CA PHE A 221 -4.93 9.36 -1.96
C PHE A 221 -5.45 10.68 -2.52
N VAL A 222 -6.11 11.47 -1.69
CA VAL A 222 -6.53 12.83 -2.04
C VAL A 222 -5.58 13.82 -1.41
N VAL A 223 -5.30 14.92 -2.10
CA VAL A 223 -4.55 16.06 -1.56
C VAL A 223 -5.29 17.34 -1.84
N LEU A 224 -5.01 18.38 -1.06
CA LEU A 224 -5.43 19.73 -1.39
C LEU A 224 -4.44 20.34 -2.39
N GLN A 225 -4.89 21.26 -3.25
CA GLN A 225 -4.02 21.88 -4.26
C GLN A 225 -2.75 22.52 -3.65
N LYS A 226 -2.87 23.09 -2.44
CA LYS A 226 -1.75 23.65 -1.66
C LYS A 226 -0.69 22.60 -1.26
N GLU A 227 -1.03 21.31 -1.30
CA GLU A 227 -0.21 20.16 -0.92
C GLU A 227 0.49 19.48 -2.13
N LEU A 228 0.32 20.02 -3.34
CA LEU A 228 1.01 19.49 -4.52
C LEU A 228 2.55 19.53 -4.42
N PRO A 229 3.21 20.56 -3.83
CA PRO A 229 4.66 20.56 -3.68
C PRO A 229 5.19 19.40 -2.83
N GLN A 230 4.54 19.08 -1.71
CA GLN A 230 4.93 17.94 -0.88
C GLN A 230 4.63 16.60 -1.57
N THR A 231 3.55 16.53 -2.35
CA THR A 231 3.22 15.36 -3.19
C THR A 231 4.29 15.08 -4.24
N ALA A 232 4.93 16.13 -4.79
CA ALA A 232 6.04 15.96 -5.72
C ALA A 232 7.27 15.32 -5.06
N LEU A 233 7.61 15.73 -3.82
CA LEU A 233 8.69 15.11 -3.05
C LEU A 233 8.36 13.66 -2.68
N HIS A 234 7.12 13.41 -2.26
CA HIS A 234 6.60 12.07 -1.97
C HIS A 234 6.76 11.14 -3.18
N ARG A 235 6.38 11.61 -4.38
CA ARG A 235 6.52 10.87 -5.64
C ARG A 235 7.97 10.47 -5.92
N ILE A 236 8.92 11.38 -5.77
CA ILE A 236 10.34 11.12 -6.06
C ILE A 236 10.84 9.95 -5.19
N ARG A 237 10.45 9.93 -3.91
CA ARG A 237 10.80 8.85 -2.99
C ARG A 237 10.19 7.50 -3.43
N TYR A 238 8.93 7.51 -3.88
CA TYR A 238 8.22 6.29 -4.30
C TYR A 238 8.71 5.69 -5.63
N GLN A 239 9.36 6.48 -6.49
CA GLN A 239 9.99 5.96 -7.70
C GLN A 239 11.09 4.92 -7.45
N ALA A 240 11.55 4.76 -6.20
CA ALA A 240 12.46 3.70 -5.82
C ALA A 240 11.92 2.28 -6.10
N VAL A 241 10.60 2.12 -6.24
CA VAL A 241 9.94 0.85 -6.60
C VAL A 241 10.44 0.24 -7.91
N LYS A 242 11.04 1.05 -8.79
CA LYS A 242 11.74 0.59 -10.01
C LYS A 242 12.82 -0.44 -9.75
N MET A 243 13.34 -0.52 -8.52
CA MET A 243 14.26 -1.56 -8.09
C MET A 243 13.69 -2.97 -8.30
N PHE A 244 12.37 -3.14 -8.19
CA PHE A 244 11.70 -4.42 -8.37
C PHE A 244 11.12 -4.62 -9.77
N GLY A 245 11.64 -3.91 -10.77
CA GLY A 245 11.13 -3.99 -12.15
C GLY A 245 9.70 -3.46 -12.30
N ILE A 246 9.24 -2.62 -11.36
CA ILE A 246 7.97 -1.91 -11.42
C ILE A 246 8.23 -0.51 -11.97
N GLU A 247 7.73 -0.22 -13.15
CA GLU A 247 7.70 1.16 -13.63
C GLU A 247 6.54 1.89 -12.96
N MET A 248 6.76 3.14 -12.55
CA MET A 248 5.74 3.94 -11.88
C MET A 248 5.55 5.28 -12.57
N GLN A 249 4.28 5.64 -12.76
CA GLN A 249 3.81 6.96 -13.18
C GLN A 249 2.88 7.53 -12.12
N VAL A 250 2.60 8.83 -12.21
CA VAL A 250 1.65 9.49 -11.30
C VAL A 250 0.59 10.16 -12.15
N ASN A 251 -0.66 9.87 -11.82
CA ASN A 251 -1.81 10.59 -12.32
C ASN A 251 -2.27 11.58 -11.25
N MET A 252 -2.47 12.84 -11.65
CA MET A 252 -3.07 13.87 -10.81
C MET A 252 -4.23 14.46 -11.61
N ASP A 253 -5.44 14.23 -11.15
CA ASP A 253 -6.62 14.76 -11.83
C ASP A 253 -6.96 16.15 -11.28
N THR A 254 -6.56 17.19 -11.99
CA THR A 254 -6.90 18.58 -11.64
C THR A 254 -8.19 19.05 -12.31
N SER A 255 -8.85 18.22 -13.13
CA SER A 255 -10.06 18.64 -13.85
C SER A 255 -11.27 18.83 -12.92
N MET A 256 -11.28 18.15 -11.77
CA MET A 256 -12.28 18.33 -10.72
C MET A 256 -12.25 19.71 -10.03
N ILE A 257 -11.22 20.52 -10.25
CA ILE A 257 -11.13 21.90 -9.70
C ILE A 257 -12.12 22.84 -10.41
N ASP A 258 -12.44 22.58 -11.69
CA ASP A 258 -13.28 23.46 -12.51
C ASP A 258 -14.79 23.09 -12.49
N GLU A 259 -15.16 21.97 -11.87
CA GLU A 259 -16.54 21.45 -11.89
C GLU A 259 -17.46 21.99 -10.79
N PHE A 260 -16.93 22.80 -9.86
CA PHE A 260 -17.76 23.45 -8.84
C PHE A 260 -18.09 24.89 -9.25
N PRO A 261 -19.36 25.22 -9.53
CA PRO A 261 -19.73 26.58 -9.84
C PRO A 261 -19.38 27.47 -8.65
N ALA A 262 -18.60 28.52 -8.90
CA ALA A 262 -18.33 29.57 -7.93
C ALA A 262 -19.66 30.00 -7.31
N ALA A 263 -19.76 29.90 -5.98
CA ALA A 263 -20.93 30.35 -5.25
C ALA A 263 -21.27 31.77 -5.73
N ALA A 264 -22.48 31.92 -6.28
CA ALA A 264 -22.96 33.21 -6.74
C ALA A 264 -22.93 34.17 -5.54
N SER A 265 -22.06 35.15 -5.61
CA SER A 265 -21.98 36.24 -4.65
C SER A 265 -23.28 37.04 -4.72
N THR A 266 -24.14 36.84 -3.72
CA THR A 266 -25.25 37.74 -3.37
C THR A 266 -24.80 38.76 -2.33
#